data_AF-K8GUD4-F1
#
_entry.id   AF-K8GUD4-F1
#
_cell.length_a   1.000
_cell.length_b   1.000
_cell.length_c   1.000
_cell.angle_alpha   90.00
_cell.angle_beta   90.00
_cell.angle_gamma   90.00
#
_symmetry.space_group_name_H-M   'P 1'
#
loop_
_entity.id
_entity.type
_entity.pdbx_description
1 polymer ?
#
loop_
_entity_poly.entity_id
_entity_poly.type
_entity_poly.pdbx_seq_one_letter_code
_entity_poly.pdbx_strand_id
1 'polypeptide(L)' 'MVRVPGSSVRSAIAMGQIMRRVIESGKITRADEVVFLQALSSEIDLTAEDMMTLKDLMKRMDMGLIKIAD' A
#
# COMPACT_ATOMS: atom_id res chain seq x y z
N MET A 1 17.69 16.62 0.65
CA MET A 1 16.81 15.65 -0.04
C MET A 1 15.64 16.44 -0.62
N VAL A 2 15.65 16.71 -1.91
CA VAL A 2 14.63 17.57 -2.55
C VAL A 2 13.40 16.69 -2.81
N ARG A 3 12.32 16.88 -2.03
CA ARG A 3 11.03 16.29 -2.34
C ARG A 3 10.50 16.96 -3.61
N VAL A 4 10.42 16.20 -4.70
CA VAL A 4 9.74 16.63 -5.92
C VAL A 4 8.23 16.50 -5.65
N PRO A 5 7.46 17.59 -5.59
CA PRO A 5 6.05 17.53 -5.16
C PRO A 5 5.17 16.66 -6.07
N GLY A 6 5.58 16.48 -7.33
CA GLY A 6 4.85 15.69 -8.32
C GLY A 6 5.07 14.17 -8.26
N SER A 7 6.16 13.69 -7.65
CA SER A 7 6.42 12.24 -7.53
C SER A 7 5.61 11.61 -6.40
N SER A 8 5.51 12.28 -5.25
CA SER A 8 4.75 11.79 -4.10
C SER A 8 3.26 11.67 -4.38
N VAL A 9 2.67 12.61 -5.14
CA VAL A 9 1.24 12.57 -5.49
C VAL A 9 0.91 11.40 -6.42
N ARG A 10 1.76 11.12 -7.42
CA ARG A 10 1.56 9.95 -8.30
C ARG A 10 1.70 8.63 -7.54
N SER A 11 2.66 8.55 -6.62
CA SER A 11 2.84 7.37 -5.76
C SER A 11 1.66 7.13 -4.82
N ALA A 12 1.09 8.19 -4.24
CA ALA A 12 -0.09 8.09 -3.38
C ALA A 12 -1.35 7.64 -4.16
N ILE A 13 -1.57 8.17 -5.37
CA ILE A 13 -2.69 7.76 -6.23
C ILE A 13 -2.55 6.28 -6.62
N ALA A 14 -1.35 5.86 -7.02
CA ALA A 14 -1.07 4.46 -7.33
C ALA A 14 -1.30 3.54 -6.11
N MET A 15 -0.89 3.98 -4.92
CA MET A 15 -1.12 3.24 -3.67
C MET A 15 -2.61 3.06 -3.39
N GLY A 16 -3.42 4.12 -3.49
CA GLY A 16 -4.86 4.04 -3.29
C GLY A 16 -5.53 3.03 -4.23
N GLN A 17 -5.10 2.97 -5.49
CA GLN A 17 -5.59 2.00 -6.46
C GLN A 17 -5.21 0.56 -6.09
N ILE A 18 -3.97 0.34 -5.65
CA ILE A 18 -3.51 -0.99 -5.19
C ILE A 18 -4.31 -1.42 -3.96
N MET A 19 -4.40 -0.57 -2.93
CA MET A 19 -5.16 -0.87 -1.72
C MET A 19 -6.61 -1.23 -2.02
N ARG A 20 -7.28 -0.47 -2.90
CA ARG A 20 -8.65 -0.78 -3.32
C ARG A 20 -8.75 -2.14 -4.01
N ARG A 21 -7.84 -2.45 -4.95
CA ARG A 21 -7.82 -3.75 -5.63
C ARG A 21 -7.63 -4.89 -4.64
N VAL A 22 -6.76 -4.73 -3.64
CA VAL A 22 -6.52 -5.74 -2.61
C VAL A 22 -7.76 -5.95 -1.73
N ILE A 23 -8.45 -4.87 -1.35
CA ILE A 23 -9.72 -4.94 -0.60
C ILE A 23 -10.77 -5.72 -1.39
N GLU A 24 -10.94 -5.40 -2.68
CA GLU A 24 -11.97 -5.99 -3.54
C GLU A 24 -11.68 -7.46 -3.86
N SER A 25 -10.41 -7.83 -4.07
CA SER A 25 -10.02 -9.18 -4.49
C SER A 25 -9.66 -10.11 -3.32
N GLY A 26 -9.32 -9.57 -2.15
CA GLY A 26 -8.70 -10.31 -1.05
C GLY A 26 -7.33 -10.91 -1.42
N LYS A 27 -6.74 -10.42 -2.51
CA LYS A 27 -5.48 -10.92 -3.08
C LYS A 27 -4.52 -9.77 -3.28
N ILE A 28 -3.26 -10.07 -3.14
CA ILE A 28 -2.16 -9.13 -3.36
C ILE A 28 -1.06 -9.84 -4.14
N THR A 29 -0.27 -9.09 -4.92
CA THR A 29 0.95 -9.63 -5.54
C THR A 29 2.15 -9.37 -4.65
N ARG A 30 3.23 -10.12 -4.81
CA ARG A 30 4.48 -9.86 -4.08
C ARG A 30 5.07 -8.49 -4.40
N ALA A 31 4.84 -7.98 -5.62
CA ALA A 31 5.22 -6.63 -5.99
C ALA A 31 4.46 -5.55 -5.18
N ASP A 32 3.15 -5.74 -4.98
CA ASP A 32 2.35 -4.83 -4.16
C ASP A 32 2.75 -4.86 -2.69
N GLU A 33 3.07 -6.04 -2.16
CA GLU A 33 3.58 -6.20 -0.78
C GLU A 33 4.86 -5.39 -0.57
N VAL A 34 5.81 -5.43 -1.51
CA VAL A 34 7.04 -4.63 -1.44
C VAL A 34 6.72 -3.13 -1.41
N VAL A 35 5.77 -2.68 -2.23
CA VAL A 35 5.33 -1.29 -2.26
C VAL A 35 4.68 -0.88 -0.93
N PHE A 36 3.90 -1.77 -0.31
CA PHE A 36 3.31 -1.56 1.01
C PHE A 36 4.38 -1.41 2.09
N LEU A 37 5.42 -2.26 2.07
CA LEU A 37 6.55 -2.18 2.99
C LEU A 37 7.34 -0.88 2.83
N GLN A 38 7.56 -0.42 1.60
CA GLN A 38 8.20 0.87 1.30
C GLN A 38 7.37 2.06 1.82
N ALA A 39 6.05 1.98 1.75
CA ALA A 39 5.19 2.99 2.34
C ALA A 39 5.27 3.01 3.87
N LEU A 40 5.35 1.84 4.52
CA LEU A 40 5.56 1.74 5.96
C LEU A 40 6.92 2.28 6.41
N SER A 41 7.98 2.11 5.61
CA SER A 41 9.30 2.69 5.86
C SER A 41 9.36 4.21 5.62
N SER A 42 8.22 4.87 5.35
CA SER A 42 8.09 6.31 5.09
C SER A 42 8.80 6.80 3.82
N GLU A 43 9.05 5.90 2.87
CA GLU A 43 9.54 6.30 1.53
C GLU A 43 8.41 6.91 0.67
N ILE A 44 7.15 6.62 1.02
CA ILE A 44 5.96 7.13 0.35
C ILE A 44 5.15 7.96 1.36
N ASP A 45 4.89 9.23 1.03
CA ASP A 45 3.95 10.05 1.78
C ASP A 45 2.53 9.57 1.56
N LEU A 46 1.94 9.01 2.62
CA LEU A 46 0.53 8.66 2.66
C LEU A 46 -0.23 9.59 3.61
N THR A 47 -1.51 9.80 3.31
CA THR A 47 -2.41 10.45 4.27
C THR A 47 -2.59 9.55 5.50
N ALA A 48 -3.04 10.12 6.61
CA ALA A 48 -3.32 9.34 7.81
C ALA A 48 -4.37 8.23 7.56
N GLU A 49 -5.35 8.52 6.71
CA GLU A 49 -6.38 7.55 6.30
C GLU A 49 -5.77 6.40 5.49
N ASP A 50 -4.99 6.71 4.45
CA ASP A 50 -4.32 5.70 3.62
C ASP A 50 -3.36 4.83 4.46
N MET A 51 -2.64 5.43 5.41
CA MET A 51 -1.75 4.71 6.32
C MET A 51 -2.52 3.77 7.26
N MET A 52 -3.72 4.16 7.72
CA MET A 52 -4.58 3.28 8.52
C MET A 52 -5.09 2.11 7.67
N THR A 53 -5.53 2.36 6.45
CA THR A 53 -5.96 1.32 5.51
C THR A 53 -4.82 0.35 5.20
N LEU A 54 -3.63 0.86 4.93
CA LEU A 54 -2.44 0.05 4.68
C LEU A 54 -2.14 -0.88 5.87
N LYS A 55 -2.15 -0.36 7.10
CA LYS A 55 -1.94 -1.16 8.31
C LYS A 55 -3.00 -2.25 8.51
N ASP A 56 -4.27 -1.95 8.19
CA ASP A 56 -5.34 -2.95 8.22
C ASP A 56 -5.09 -4.06 7.20
N LEU A 57 -4.71 -3.72 5.98
CA LEU A 57 -4.39 -4.71 4.94
C LEU A 57 -3.22 -5.61 5.33
N MET A 58 -2.15 -5.03 5.90
CA MET A 58 -1.01 -5.80 6.40
C MET A 58 -1.44 -6.76 7.52
N LYS A 59 -2.24 -6.29 8.48
CA LYS A 59 -2.78 -7.15 9.55
C LYS A 59 -3.65 -8.28 8.99
N ARG A 60 -4.48 -8.00 7.99
CA ARG A 60 -5.32 -9.01 7.32
C ARG A 60 -4.48 -10.02 6.56
N MET A 61 -3.33 -9.62 6.03
CA MET A 61 -2.36 -10.52 5.41
C MET A 61 -1.67 -11.42 6.46
N ASP A 62 -1.24 -10.87 7.60
CA ASP A 62 -0.67 -11.65 8.71
C ASP A 62 -1.66 -12.67 9.28
N MET A 63 -2.96 -12.34 9.27
CA MET A 63 -4.04 -13.24 9.66
C MET A 63 -4.41 -14.27 8.58
N GLY A 64 -3.80 -14.21 7.39
CA GLY A 64 -4.11 -15.09 6.27
C GLY A 64 -5.46 -14.81 5.57
N LEU A 65 -6.08 -13.65 5.84
CA LEU A 65 -7.33 -13.19 5.22
C LEU A 65 -7.10 -12.59 3.83
N ILE A 66 -5.91 -12.05 3.59
CA ILE A 66 -5.42 -11.66 2.26
C ILE A 66 -4.35 -12.66 1.85
N LYS A 67 -4.42 -13.15 0.62
CA LYS A 67 -3.44 -14.09 0.07
C LYS A 67 -2.55 -13.43 -0.96
N ILE A 68 -1.26 -13.75 -0.89
CA ILE A 68 -0.33 -13.47 -1.98
C ILE A 68 -0.68 -14.44 -3.13
N ALA A 69 -0.99 -13.90 -4.30
CA ALA A 69 -1.50 -14.64 -5.44
C ALA A 69 -0.86 -14.14 -6.74
N ASP A 70 0.42 -14.47 -6.91
CA ASP A 70 1.22 -14.28 -8.13
C ASP A 70 2.32 -15.34 -8.26
#